data_AF-A0A7J3JSK8-F1
#
_entry.id   AF-A0A7J3JSK8-F1
#
_cell.length_a   1.000
_cell.length_b   1.000
_cell.length_c   1.000
_cell.angle_alpha   90.00
_cell.angle_beta   90.00
_cell.angle_gamma   90.00
#
_symmetry.space_group_name_H-M   'P 1'
#
loop_
_entity.id
_entity.type
_entity.pdbx_description
1 polymer ?
#
loop_
_entity_poly.entity_id
_entity_poly.type
_entity_poly.pdbx_seq_one_letter_code
_entity_poly.pdbx_strand_id
1 'polypeptide(L)'
;MSLRCLQDYIRKEYLSRDSSRGLHATFTWLVEEVGELANAILSNDRDNIEEEIADVIAWTLSVANLLDIDVVKAFIKKYGGSKICIEDK
;
A
#
# COMPACT_ATOMS: atom_id res chain seq x y z
N MET A 1 -3.38 -8.58 12.04
CA MET A 1 -3.14 -8.86 10.60
C MET A 1 -1.74 -8.36 10.25
N SER A 2 -0.95 -9.08 9.45
CA SER A 2 0.42 -8.65 9.08
C SER A 2 0.45 -7.90 7.74
N LEU A 3 1.50 -7.11 7.49
CA LEU A 3 1.68 -6.43 6.20
C LEU A 3 1.75 -7.41 5.02
N ARG A 4 2.34 -8.60 5.24
CA ARG A 4 2.34 -9.68 4.26
C ARG A 4 0.92 -10.18 3.97
N CYS A 5 0.12 -10.39 5.01
CA CYS A 5 -1.27 -10.80 4.87
C CYS A 5 -2.10 -9.76 4.10
N LEU A 6 -1.88 -8.46 4.35
CA LEU A 6 -2.48 -7.38 3.57
C LEU A 6 -2.06 -7.42 2.10
N GLN A 7 -0.76 -7.60 1.82
CA GLN A 7 -0.27 -7.71 0.44
C GLN A 7 -0.94 -8.87 -0.31
N ASP A 8 -1.07 -10.04 0.34
CA ASP A 8 -1.69 -11.23 -0.22
C ASP A 8 -3.20 -11.06 -0.41
N TYR A 9 -3.87 -10.37 0.51
CA TYR A 9 -5.28 -9.97 0.36
C TYR A 9 -5.47 -9.10 -0.89
N ILE A 10 -4.71 -8.01 -1.01
CA ILE A 10 -4.79 -7.12 -2.18
C ILE A 10 -4.45 -7.88 -3.47
N ARG A 11 -3.46 -8.76 -3.44
CA ARG A 11 -3.10 -9.60 -4.58
C ARG A 11 -4.27 -10.47 -5.01
N LYS A 12 -4.91 -11.15 -4.07
CA LYS A 12 -6.00 -12.09 -4.34
C LYS A 12 -7.21 -11.39 -4.95
N GLU A 13 -7.58 -10.23 -4.41
CA GLU A 13 -8.81 -9.54 -4.81
C GLU A 13 -8.62 -8.67 -6.06
N TYR A 14 -7.46 -8.02 -6.23
CA TYR A 14 -7.33 -6.94 -7.23
C TYR A 14 -6.31 -7.20 -8.34
N LEU A 15 -5.38 -8.17 -8.21
CA LEU A 15 -4.28 -8.35 -9.18
C LEU A 15 -4.77 -8.55 -10.62
N SER A 16 -5.86 -9.29 -10.84
CA SER A 16 -6.41 -9.51 -12.18
C SER A 16 -6.86 -8.20 -12.84
N ARG A 17 -7.58 -7.36 -12.08
CA ARG A 17 -8.06 -6.05 -12.53
C ARG A 17 -6.89 -5.09 -12.74
N ASP A 18 -5.95 -5.08 -11.82
CA ASP A 18 -4.78 -4.21 -11.88
C ASP A 18 -3.85 -4.59 -13.03
N SER A 19 -3.70 -5.89 -13.32
CA SER A 19 -2.91 -6.38 -14.46
C SER A 19 -3.55 -5.98 -15.78
N SER A 20 -4.89 -6.02 -15.85
CA SER A 20 -5.64 -5.56 -17.02
C SER A 20 -5.55 -4.04 -17.21
N ARG A 21 -5.53 -3.26 -16.12
CA ARG A 21 -5.33 -1.80 -16.12
C ARG A 21 -3.90 -1.42 -16.50
N GLY A 22 -2.93 -2.24 -16.11
CA GLY A 22 -1.51 -2.00 -16.34
C GLY A 22 -0.84 -1.16 -15.24
N LEU A 23 0.48 -1.25 -15.18
CA LEU A 23 1.31 -0.64 -14.13
C LEU A 23 1.14 0.88 -14.05
N HIS A 24 1.29 1.59 -15.17
CA HIS A 24 1.28 3.05 -15.17
C HIS A 24 -0.06 3.63 -14.73
N ALA A 25 -1.16 3.08 -15.24
CA ALA A 25 -2.49 3.52 -14.84
C ALA A 25 -2.82 3.13 -13.39
N THR A 26 -2.31 2.00 -12.90
CA THR A 26 -2.43 1.63 -11.47
C THR A 26 -1.59 2.54 -10.57
N PHE A 27 -0.42 2.98 -11.04
CA PHE A 27 0.37 3.99 -10.34
C PHE A 27 -0.31 5.36 -10.35
N THR A 28 -1.05 5.72 -11.41
CA THR A 28 -1.87 6.94 -11.42
C THR A 28 -2.91 6.93 -10.30
N TRP A 29 -3.60 5.82 -10.08
CA TRP A 29 -4.51 5.67 -8.93
C TRP A 29 -3.79 5.89 -7.60
N LEU A 30 -2.62 5.28 -7.38
CA LEU A 30 -1.83 5.57 -6.17
C LEU A 30 -1.53 7.06 -5.98
N VAL A 31 -1.23 7.79 -7.06
CA VAL A 31 -0.97 9.24 -7.00
C VAL A 31 -2.24 10.03 -6.68
N GLU A 32 -3.39 9.57 -7.17
CA GLU A 32 -4.71 10.13 -6.85
C GLU A 32 -5.00 10.06 -5.35
N GLU A 33 -4.88 8.87 -4.73
CA GLU A 33 -5.10 8.69 -3.28
C GLU A 33 -4.15 9.54 -2.43
N VAL A 34 -2.91 9.75 -2.89
CA VAL A 34 -1.98 10.65 -2.20
C VAL A 34 -2.47 12.10 -2.24
N GLY A 35 -3.13 12.50 -3.33
CA GLY A 35 -3.79 13.80 -3.46
C GLY A 35 -5.03 13.91 -2.59
N GLU A 36 -5.85 12.86 -2.51
CA GLU A 36 -7.02 12.80 -1.64
C GLU A 36 -6.63 12.85 -0.16
N LEU A 37 -5.61 12.09 0.24
CA LEU A 37 -4.99 12.20 1.57
C LEU A 37 -4.51 13.62 1.87
N ALA A 38 -3.86 14.29 0.92
CA ALA A 38 -3.43 15.68 1.11
C ALA A 38 -4.62 16.62 1.34
N ASN A 39 -5.71 16.46 0.60
CA ASN A 39 -6.94 17.24 0.78
C ASN A 39 -7.60 16.97 2.13
N ALA A 40 -7.67 15.71 2.57
CA ALA A 40 -8.22 15.31 3.86
C ALA A 40 -7.44 15.95 5.03
N ILE A 41 -6.10 15.94 4.95
CA ILE A 41 -5.21 16.59 5.92
C ILE A 41 -5.45 18.10 5.95
N LEU A 42 -5.49 18.77 4.80
CA LEU A 42 -5.72 20.22 4.71
C LEU A 42 -7.09 20.63 5.26
N SER A 43 -8.07 19.75 5.12
CA SER A 43 -9.44 19.97 5.60
C SER A 43 -9.63 19.59 7.07
N ASN A 44 -8.61 19.01 7.71
CA ASN A 44 -8.66 18.48 9.08
C ASN A 44 -9.82 17.49 9.30
N ASP A 45 -10.16 16.73 8.25
CA ASP A 45 -11.22 15.72 8.27
C ASP A 45 -10.63 14.39 8.74
N ARG A 46 -10.83 14.08 10.02
CA ARG A 46 -10.20 12.92 10.67
C ARG A 46 -10.65 11.58 10.11
N ASP A 47 -11.94 11.46 9.80
CA ASP A 47 -12.50 10.22 9.29
C ASP A 47 -11.97 9.99 7.88
N ASN A 48 -11.95 11.03 7.05
CA ASN A 48 -11.41 10.93 5.70
C ASN A 48 -9.89 10.64 5.72
N ILE A 49 -9.11 11.26 6.62
CA ILE A 49 -7.67 10.95 6.73
C ILE A 49 -7.43 9.45 6.99
N GLU A 50 -8.26 8.79 7.79
CA GLU A 50 -8.10 7.34 8.05
C GLU A 50 -8.36 6.51 6.80
N GLU A 51 -9.41 6.84 6.05
CA GLU A 51 -9.77 6.21 4.78
C GLU A 51 -8.63 6.35 3.75
N GLU A 52 -8.18 7.58 3.52
CA GLU A 52 -7.16 7.87 2.51
C GLU A 52 -5.78 7.26 2.85
N ILE A 53 -5.44 7.13 4.15
CA ILE A 53 -4.24 6.39 4.55
C ILE A 53 -4.36 4.91 4.17
N ALA A 54 -5.54 4.31 4.37
CA ALA A 54 -5.77 2.92 3.99
C ALA A 54 -5.67 2.73 2.47
N ASP A 55 -6.19 3.67 1.68
CA ASP A 55 -6.13 3.60 0.21
C ASP A 55 -4.72 3.79 -0.32
N VAL A 56 -3.94 4.74 0.21
CA VAL A 56 -2.51 4.86 -0.15
C VAL A 56 -1.75 3.55 0.11
N ILE A 57 -2.03 2.88 1.23
CA ILE A 57 -1.44 1.56 1.53
C ILE A 57 -1.92 0.51 0.51
N ALA A 58 -3.22 0.41 0.27
CA ALA A 58 -3.80 -0.58 -0.64
C ALA A 58 -3.23 -0.46 -2.05
N TRP A 59 -3.20 0.75 -2.61
CA TRP A 59 -2.66 0.99 -3.95
C TRP A 59 -1.15 0.83 -4.03
N THR A 60 -0.42 1.11 -2.96
CA THR A 60 1.01 0.77 -2.86
C THR A 60 1.23 -0.74 -2.97
N LEU A 61 0.39 -1.54 -2.29
CA LEU A 61 0.44 -3.00 -2.37
C LEU A 61 0.04 -3.51 -3.75
N SER A 62 -0.94 -2.91 -4.41
CA SER A 62 -1.30 -3.21 -5.81
C SER A 62 -0.13 -2.98 -6.77
N VAL A 63 0.55 -1.83 -6.66
CA VAL A 63 1.77 -1.55 -7.45
C VAL A 63 2.87 -2.57 -7.16
N ALA A 64 3.12 -2.88 -5.88
CA ALA A 64 4.10 -3.89 -5.51
C ALA A 64 3.77 -5.28 -6.07
N ASN A 65 2.49 -5.66 -6.09
CA ASN A 65 2.03 -6.93 -6.66
C ASN A 65 2.23 -7.00 -8.18
N LEU A 66 1.98 -5.91 -8.92
CA LEU A 66 2.25 -5.84 -10.37
C LEU A 66 3.74 -5.92 -10.70
N LEU A 67 4.59 -5.42 -9.81
CA LEU A 67 6.05 -5.46 -9.95
C LEU A 67 6.69 -6.73 -9.39
N ASP A 68 5.88 -7.66 -8.86
CA ASP A 68 6.34 -8.86 -8.15
C ASP A 68 7.33 -8.57 -7.00
N ILE A 69 7.05 -7.52 -6.23
CA ILE A 69 7.88 -7.08 -5.09
C ILE A 69 7.24 -7.51 -3.77
N ASP A 70 7.95 -8.28 -2.96
CA ASP A 70 7.60 -8.55 -1.55
C ASP A 70 7.91 -7.32 -0.69
N VAL A 71 6.87 -6.64 -0.21
CA VAL A 71 7.04 -5.34 0.47
C VAL A 71 7.78 -5.48 1.80
N VAL A 72 7.59 -6.59 2.52
CA VAL A 72 8.26 -6.83 3.81
C VAL A 72 9.75 -7.06 3.58
N LYS A 73 10.12 -7.89 2.58
CA LYS A 73 11.52 -8.08 2.20
C LYS A 73 12.16 -6.78 1.72
N ALA A 74 11.45 -6.00 0.90
CA ALA A 74 11.95 -4.70 0.42
C ALA A 74 12.18 -3.71 1.56
N PHE A 75 11.25 -3.66 2.53
CA PHE A 75 11.36 -2.79 3.69
C PHE A 75 12.54 -3.19 4.59
N ILE A 76 12.68 -4.48 4.92
CA ILE A 76 13.81 -5.01 5.71
C ILE A 76 15.15 -4.71 5.02
N LYS A 77 15.22 -4.93 3.69
CA LYS A 77 16.43 -4.65 2.90
C LYS A 77 16.84 -3.18 2.98
N LYS A 78 15.88 -2.25 3.00
CA LYS A 78 16.14 -0.81 2.97
C LYS A 78 16.45 -0.23 4.35
N TYR A 79 15.68 -0.59 5.36
CA TYR A 79 15.74 0.07 6.67
C TYR A 79 16.48 -0.75 7.74
N GLY A 80 16.78 -2.01 7.47
CA GLY A 80 17.20 -2.96 8.50
C GLY A 80 16.01 -3.24 9.42
N GLY A 81 15.61 -4.50 9.57
CA GLY A 81 14.48 -4.82 10.44
C GLY A 81 14.72 -4.28 11.86
N SER A 82 13.73 -3.58 12.42
CA SER A 82 13.81 -3.04 13.78
C SER A 82 13.64 -4.17 14.80
N LYS A 83 14.35 -4.10 15.93
CA LYS A 83 14.14 -5.03 17.07
C LYS A 83 12.67 -5.05 17.51
N ILE A 84 11.98 -3.91 17.42
CA ILE A 84 10.55 -3.77 17.73
C ILE A 84 9.67 -4.68 16.85
N CYS A 85 10.07 -4.96 15.61
CA CYS A 85 9.31 -5.78 14.66
C CYS A 85 9.87 -7.18 14.47
N ILE A 86 11.00 -7.52 15.12
CA ILE A 86 11.68 -8.82 15.03
C ILE A 86 11.45 -9.63 16.32
N GLU A 87 11.14 -8.99 17.44
CA GLU A 87 10.79 -9.65 18.70
C GLU A 87 9.31 -10.03 18.76
N ASP A 88 8.91 -10.98 17.91
CA ASP A 88 7.81 -11.91 18.18
C ASP A 88 8.38 -13.32 18.03
N LYS A 89 9.02 -13.81 19.09
CA LYS A 89 9.38 -15.22 19.26
C LYS A 89 8.53 -15.84 20.35
#